data_AF-A0A6C0BIV2-F1
#
_entry.id   AF-A0A6C0BIV2-F1
#
_cell.length_a   1.000
_cell.length_b   1.000
_cell.length_c   1.000
_cell.angle_alpha   90.00
_cell.angle_beta   90.00
_cell.angle_gamma   90.00
#
_symmetry.space_group_name_H-M   'P 1'
#
loop_
_entity.id
_entity.type
_entity.pdbx_description
1 polymer ?
#
loop_
_entity_poly.entity_id
_entity_poly.type
_entity_poly.pdbx_seq_one_letter_code
_entity_poly.pdbx_strand_id
1 'polypeptide(L)' 'MDLIYVFVNGSKWEDLIIFLSKEEAKAKSIECPTVRVEIFAKSINGYIPTYNYYLNGNYVRTI' A
#
# COMPACT_ATOMS: atom_id res chain seq x y z
N MET A 1 -12.62 7.64 6.26
CA MET A 1 -12.32 7.15 4.89
C MET A 1 -11.54 5.87 5.07
N ASP A 2 -12.14 4.74 4.70
CA ASP A 2 -11.52 3.44 4.94
C ASP A 2 -10.40 3.25 3.90
N LEU A 3 -9.19 2.98 4.38
CA LEU A 3 -8.01 2.76 3.55
C LEU A 3 -7.57 1.30 3.67
N ILE A 4 -7.09 0.74 2.57
CA ILE A 4 -6.32 -0.50 2.59
C ILE A 4 -4.96 -0.25 1.95
N TYR A 5 -3.98 -1.03 2.38
CA TYR A 5 -2.60 -0.90 1.97
C TYR A 5 -2.17 -2.20 1.32
N VAL A 6 -1.71 -2.14 0.08
CA VAL A 6 -1.43 -3.31 -0.73
C VAL A 6 0.06 -3.36 -1.04
N PHE A 7 0.72 -4.37 -0.51
CA PHE A 7 2.13 -4.67 -0.79
C PHE A 7 2.21 -5.70 -1.91
N VAL A 8 2.92 -5.35 -2.99
CA VAL A 8 3.11 -6.21 -4.16
C VAL A 8 4.61 -6.45 -4.36
N ASN A 9 5.12 -7.59 -3.91
CA ASN A 9 6.52 -7.94 -4.10
C ASN A 9 6.71 -8.89 -5.28
N GLY A 10 7.02 -8.33 -6.44
CA GLY A 10 7.31 -9.10 -7.66
C GLY A 10 6.13 -9.21 -8.61
N SER A 11 6.29 -10.09 -9.62
CA SER A 11 5.38 -10.22 -10.77
C SER A 11 4.21 -11.18 -10.54
N LYS A 12 4.07 -11.72 -9.33
CA LYS A 12 3.09 -12.74 -8.97
C LYS A 12 2.05 -12.16 -8.04
N TRP A 13 0.78 -12.38 -8.37
CA TRP A 13 -0.36 -11.89 -7.58
C TRP A 13 -0.51 -12.67 -6.28
N GLU A 14 0.05 -13.87 -6.21
CA GLU A 14 -0.01 -14.78 -5.07
C GLU A 14 0.74 -14.24 -3.83
N ASP A 15 1.64 -13.27 -4.02
CA ASP A 15 2.44 -12.66 -2.96
C ASP A 15 1.87 -11.30 -2.48
N LEU A 16 0.59 -11.03 -2.78
CA LEU A 16 -0.12 -9.84 -2.33
C LEU A 16 -0.42 -9.89 -0.84
N ILE A 17 0.04 -8.87 -0.12
CA ILE A 17 -0.30 -8.68 1.30
C ILE A 17 -1.16 -7.43 1.43
N ILE A 18 -2.34 -7.59 2.03
CA ILE A 18 -3.25 -6.49 2.34
C ILE A 18 -3.17 -6.18 3.83
N PHE A 19 -2.84 -4.93 4.16
CA PHE A 19 -2.90 -4.42 5.52
C PHE A 19 -4.10 -3.51 5.70
N LEU A 20 -4.69 -3.56 6.88
CA LEU A 20 -5.72 -2.62 7.33
C LEU A 20 -5.12 -1.51 8.22
N SER A 21 -3.96 -1.78 8.84
CA SER A 21 -3.22 -0.82 9.65
C SER A 21 -2.21 -0.05 8.80
N LYS A 22 -2.24 1.28 8.97
CA LYS A 22 -1.21 2.18 8.44
C LYS A 22 0.18 1.81 8.96
N GLU A 23 0.28 1.47 10.24
CA GLU A 23 1.57 1.23 10.89
C GLU A 23 2.19 -0.08 10.40
N GLU A 24 1.39 -1.13 10.20
CA GLU A 24 1.86 -2.40 9.62
C GLU A 24 2.31 -2.21 8.16
N ALA A 25 1.53 -1.47 7.37
CA ALA A 25 1.88 -1.11 6.00
C ALA A 25 3.21 -0.36 5.93
N LYS A 26 3.39 0.65 6.79
CA LYS A 26 4.61 1.44 6.87
C LYS A 26 5.79 0.57 7.32
N ALA A 27 5.63 -0.25 8.35
CA ALA A 27 6.65 -1.18 8.81
C ALA A 27 7.07 -2.13 7.68
N LYS A 28 6.12 -2.67 6.91
CA LYS A 28 6.43 -3.54 5.79
C LYS A 28 7.24 -2.83 4.69
N SER A 29 6.91 -1.57 4.40
CA SER A 29 7.67 -0.77 3.44
C SER A 29 9.12 -0.51 3.86
N ILE A 30 9.43 -0.56 5.17
CA ILE A 30 10.80 -0.44 5.71
C ILE A 30 11.56 -1.76 5.53
N GLU A 31 10.90 -2.89 5.78
CA GLU A 31 11.49 -4.23 5.56
C GLU A 31 11.83 -4.50 4.09
N CYS A 32 11.08 -3.89 3.16
CA CYS A 32 11.24 -4.06 1.73
C CYS A 32 11.42 -2.69 1.04
N PRO A 33 12.59 -2.04 1.18
CA PRO A 33 12.78 -0.61 0.86
C PRO A 33 12.66 -0.27 -0.63
N THR A 34 12.70 -1.26 -1.51
CA THR A 34 12.56 -1.09 -2.97
C THR A 34 11.14 -1.33 -3.47
N VAL A 35 10.22 -1.76 -2.60
CA VAL A 35 8.85 -2.14 -2.96
C VAL A 35 7.87 -1.12 -2.38
N ARG A 36 6.88 -0.75 -3.19
CA ARG A 36 5.81 0.16 -2.77
C ARG A 36 4.72 -0.59 -2.03
N VAL A 37 4.16 0.06 -1.02
CA VAL A 37 2.87 -0.30 -0.43
C VAL A 37 1.86 0.71 -0.94
N GLU A 38 1.07 0.31 -1.92
CA GLU A 38 0.07 1.13 -2.59
C GLU A 38 -1.14 1.38 -1.68
N ILE A 39 -1.68 2.60 -1.69
CA ILE A 39 -2.79 2.99 -0.82
C ILE A 39 -4.06 3.10 -1.66
N PHE A 40 -5.08 2.36 -1.24
CA PHE A 40 -6.40 2.41 -1.85
C PHE A 40 -7.42 2.97 -0.87
N ALA A 41 -8.39 3.69 -1.40
CA ALA A 41 -9.48 4.24 -0.64
C ALA A 41 -10.80 3.58 -1.00
N LYS A 42 -11.64 3.37 0.00
CA LYS A 42 -13.00 2.86 -0.19
C LYS A 42 -13.85 3.85 -0.97
N SER A 43 -14.55 3.32 -1.95
CA SER A 43 -15.53 3.96 -2.83
C SER A 43 -16.85 3.19 -2.74
N ILE A 44 -17.88 3.69 -3.41
CA ILE A 44 -19.21 3.06 -3.50
C ILE A 44 -19.11 1.64 -4.08
N ASN A 45 -18.20 1.42 -5.03
CA ASN A 45 -18.04 0.18 -5.78
C ASN A 45 -16.78 -0.64 -5.40
N GLY A 46 -16.24 -0.46 -4.19
CA GLY A 46 -15.06 -1.17 -3.72
C GLY A 46 -13.91 -0.24 -3.36
N TYR A 47 -12.70 -0.50 -3.86
CA TYR A 47 -11.51 0.28 -3.55
C TYR A 47 -10.88 0.87 -4.81
N ILE A 48 -10.53 2.15 -4.76
CA ILE A 48 -9.88 2.87 -5.85
C ILE A 48 -8.44 3.24 -5.45
N PRO A 49 -7.48 3.21 -6.39
CA PRO A 49 -6.12 3.64 -6.10
C PRO A 49 -6.12 5.12 -5.76
N THR A 50 -5.41 5.48 -4.69
CA THR A 50 -5.14 6.90 -4.38
C THR A 50 -3.91 7.43 -5.10
N TYR A 51 -3.15 6.53 -5.74
CA TYR A 51 -1.81 6.76 -6.29
C TYR A 51 -0.78 7.25 -5.25
N ASN A 52 -1.13 7.27 -3.97
CA ASN A 52 -0.20 7.47 -2.87
C ASN A 52 0.31 6.12 -2.38
N TYR A 53 1.51 6.10 -1.82
CA TYR A 53 2.14 4.86 -1.37
C TYR A 53 3.14 5.11 -0.23
N TYR A 54 3.49 4.03 0.49
CA TYR A 54 4.69 4.01 1.32
C TYR A 54 5.86 3.37 0.56
N LEU A 55 7.04 3.96 0.67
CA LEU A 55 8.29 3.43 0.15
C LEU A 55 9.40 3.70 1.15
N ASN A 56 10.06 2.64 1.64
CA ASN A 56 11.13 2.75 2.63
C ASN A 56 10.70 3.59 3.87
N GLY A 57 9.48 3.35 4.37
CA GLY A 57 8.89 4.10 5.49
C GLY A 57 8.41 5.51 5.18
N ASN A 58 8.66 6.04 3.98
CA ASN A 58 8.24 7.38 3.59
C ASN A 58 6.89 7.36 2.90
N TYR A 59 6.00 8.28 3.29
CA TYR A 59 4.75 8.51 2.58
C TYR A 59 5.01 9.37 1.36
N VAL A 60 4.64 8.88 0.18
CA VAL A 60 4.75 9.63 -1.08
C VAL A 60 3.36 9.98 -1.56
N ARG A 61 3.15 11.29 -1.79
CA ARG A 61 1.92 11.82 -2.37
C ARG A 61 2.15 12.11 -3.85
N THR A 62 1.30 11.56 -4.71
CA THR A 62 1.34 11.89 -6.14
C THR A 62 0.41 13.08 -6.38
N ILE A 63 0.91 14.10 -7.08
CA ILE A 63 0.19 15.36 -7.37
C ILE A 63 -0.62 15.19 -8.66
#